data_AF-A0A972VYQ3-F1
#
_entry.id   AF-A0A972VYQ3-F1
#
_cell.length_a   1.000
_cell.length_b   1.000
_cell.length_c   1.000
_cell.angle_alpha   90.00
_cell.angle_beta   90.00
_cell.angle_gamma   90.00
#
_symmetry.space_group_name_H-M   'P 1'
#
loop_
_entity.id
_entity.type
_entity.pdbx_description
1 polymer ?
#
loop_
_entity_poly.entity_id
_entity_poly.type
_entity_poly.pdbx_seq_one_letter_code
_entity_poly.pdbx_strand_id
1 'polypeptide(L)'
;MSKKVPYALIILDGWGEREASDSNAIKLANTPVLDQLQQTRPHCLISCSGEDVGLPAGQMGNSEVGHMTLGAGRVIDQDLTRINKAITQGDFFNNPVLMDSMDQLAAAGKALHIMGLLSPGGVHSHEDQMQAAVKMAFGRGLKTVYVHAFLDGRDVPPKSAEASLVNMQAYIDNLGRGGIASVVGRYYAMDRDNRWERVEPAYN
;
A
#
# COMPACT_ATOMS: atom_id res chain seq x y z
N MET A 1 36.66 35.56 11.85
CA MET A 1 35.52 34.62 11.75
C MET A 1 36.05 33.30 11.22
N SER A 2 35.76 32.16 11.85
CA SER A 2 36.19 30.88 11.28
C SER A 2 35.41 30.63 9.98
N LYS A 3 36.12 30.17 8.94
CA LYS A 3 35.53 29.87 7.64
C LYS A 3 34.63 28.65 7.80
N LYS A 4 33.32 28.81 7.56
CA LYS A 4 32.39 27.68 7.58
C LYS A 4 32.71 26.76 6.39
N VAL A 5 32.81 25.46 6.65
CA VAL A 5 32.93 24.43 5.62
C VAL A 5 31.53 23.88 5.33
N PRO A 6 31.00 24.04 4.11
CA PRO A 6 29.69 23.51 3.77
C PRO A 6 29.74 22.00 3.53
N TYR A 7 28.74 21.29 4.02
CA TYR A 7 28.46 19.90 3.65
C TYR A 7 27.16 19.90 2.83
N ALA A 8 27.17 19.24 1.69
CA ALA A 8 26.04 19.19 0.77
C ALA A 8 25.72 17.74 0.39
N LEU A 9 24.45 17.38 0.50
CA LEU A 9 23.89 16.19 -0.13
C LEU A 9 23.30 16.62 -1.49
N ILE A 10 23.79 16.04 -2.58
CA ILE A 10 23.34 16.33 -3.94
C ILE A 10 22.63 15.09 -4.46
N ILE A 11 21.35 15.22 -4.80
CA ILE A 11 20.51 14.12 -5.28
C ILE A 11 20.30 14.32 -6.79
N LEU A 12 20.71 13.33 -7.58
CA LEU A 12 20.41 13.26 -9.01
C LEU A 12 19.15 12.39 -9.17
N ASP A 13 17.98 13.04 -9.28
CA ASP A 13 16.70 12.31 -9.37
C ASP A 13 16.63 11.48 -10.66
N GLY A 14 16.21 10.22 -10.55
CA GLY A 14 16.21 9.26 -11.66
C GLY A 14 17.60 8.75 -12.11
N TRP A 15 18.65 8.95 -11.31
CA TRP A 15 20.01 8.47 -11.62
C TRP A 15 20.33 7.12 -10.95
N GLY A 16 20.31 6.03 -11.72
CA GLY A 16 20.59 4.67 -11.23
C GLY A 16 21.74 3.97 -11.94
N GLU A 17 22.24 2.86 -11.37
CA GLU A 17 23.24 1.99 -11.99
C GLU A 17 22.57 0.77 -12.65
N ARG A 18 22.92 0.48 -13.89
CA ARG A 18 22.50 -0.71 -14.63
C ARG A 18 23.67 -1.21 -15.48
N GLU A 19 24.03 -2.49 -15.35
CA GLU A 19 25.17 -3.08 -16.06
C GLU A 19 25.09 -2.91 -17.58
N ALA A 20 23.94 -3.25 -18.16
CA ALA A 20 23.72 -3.18 -19.60
C ALA A 20 23.63 -1.72 -20.12
N SER A 21 24.27 -1.48 -21.26
CA SER A 21 24.39 -0.15 -21.89
C SER A 21 23.32 0.14 -22.94
N ASP A 22 22.56 -0.88 -23.36
CA ASP A 22 21.48 -0.74 -24.33
C ASP A 22 20.39 0.20 -23.78
N SER A 23 20.10 1.27 -24.52
CA SER A 23 19.13 2.29 -24.12
C SER A 23 19.40 2.90 -22.72
N ASN A 24 20.65 2.88 -22.25
CA ASN A 24 21.05 3.41 -20.95
C ASN A 24 21.60 4.83 -21.11
N ALA A 25 20.73 5.84 -20.92
CA ALA A 25 21.12 7.24 -21.07
C ALA A 25 22.26 7.67 -20.14
N ILE A 26 22.35 7.09 -18.93
CA ILE A 26 23.40 7.40 -17.95
C ILE A 26 24.76 6.91 -18.44
N LYS A 27 24.86 5.66 -18.90
CA LYS A 27 26.12 5.09 -19.41
C LYS A 27 26.55 5.66 -20.76
N LEU A 28 25.60 6.12 -21.56
CA LEU A 28 25.87 6.70 -22.89
C LEU A 28 26.18 8.21 -22.82
N ALA A 29 25.89 8.88 -21.70
CA ALA A 29 26.17 10.29 -21.53
C ALA A 29 27.66 10.56 -21.30
N ASN A 30 28.11 11.76 -21.70
CA ASN A 30 29.44 12.25 -21.37
C ASN A 30 29.41 12.97 -20.02
N THR A 31 29.86 12.31 -18.95
CA THR A 31 29.77 12.81 -17.56
C THR A 31 31.12 12.97 -16.87
N PRO A 32 32.05 13.78 -17.43
CA PRO A 32 33.45 13.80 -17.01
C PRO A 32 33.65 14.14 -15.53
N VAL A 33 32.75 14.96 -14.95
CA VAL A 33 32.80 15.32 -13.51
C VAL A 33 32.39 14.14 -12.63
N LEU A 34 31.31 13.43 -12.97
CA LEU A 34 30.87 12.26 -12.20
C LEU A 34 31.85 11.11 -12.36
N ASP A 35 32.37 10.89 -13.57
CA ASP A 35 33.36 9.85 -13.88
C ASP A 35 34.63 10.07 -13.05
N GLN A 36 35.13 11.31 -13.00
CA GLN A 36 36.28 11.67 -12.18
C GLN A 36 36.00 11.46 -10.68
N LEU A 37 34.82 11.85 -10.19
CA LEU A 37 34.46 11.65 -8.78
C LEU A 37 34.41 10.17 -8.42
N GLN A 38 33.81 9.33 -9.27
CA GLN A 38 33.72 7.89 -9.06
C GLN A 38 35.12 7.23 -9.04
N GLN A 39 36.05 7.69 -9.87
CA GLN A 39 37.43 7.16 -9.89
C GLN A 39 38.29 7.64 -8.71
N THR A 40 38.07 8.85 -8.21
CA THR A 40 39.00 9.52 -7.26
C THR A 40 38.47 9.63 -5.83
N ARG A 41 37.19 9.31 -5.60
CA ARG A 41 36.54 9.40 -4.29
C ARG A 41 35.91 8.07 -3.89
N PRO A 42 35.78 7.79 -2.58
CA PRO A 42 35.02 6.63 -2.10
C PRO A 42 33.59 6.67 -2.63
N HIS A 43 33.13 5.55 -3.19
CA HIS A 43 31.78 5.38 -3.70
C HIS A 43 31.28 3.98 -3.39
N CYS A 44 29.96 3.82 -3.35
CA CYS A 44 29.28 2.55 -3.22
C CYS A 44 27.89 2.65 -3.87
N LEU A 45 27.26 1.50 -4.12
CA LEU A 45 25.86 1.43 -4.52
C LEU A 45 24.99 1.22 -3.28
N ILE A 46 23.80 1.82 -3.30
CA ILE A 46 22.75 1.60 -2.30
C ILE A 46 21.48 1.15 -3.03
N SER A 47 20.66 0.34 -2.34
CA SER A 47 19.35 -0.03 -2.85
C SER A 47 18.36 1.12 -2.62
N CYS A 48 17.57 1.44 -3.65
CA CYS A 48 16.61 2.54 -3.65
C CYS A 48 15.18 2.08 -4.01
N SER A 49 14.88 0.80 -3.85
CA SER A 49 13.62 0.17 -4.28
C SER A 49 13.23 -0.98 -3.36
N GLY A 50 11.98 -1.42 -3.43
CA GLY A 50 11.48 -2.52 -2.63
C GLY A 50 11.61 -2.31 -1.12
N GLU A 51 11.89 -3.40 -0.40
CA GLU A 51 11.87 -3.42 1.06
C GLU A 51 12.92 -2.50 1.70
N ASP A 52 14.04 -2.25 1.00
CA ASP A 52 15.12 -1.38 1.46
C ASP A 52 14.68 0.09 1.62
N VAL A 53 13.57 0.47 0.99
CA VAL A 53 12.95 1.80 1.12
C VAL A 53 11.50 1.71 1.62
N GLY A 54 11.10 0.57 2.17
CA GLY A 54 9.78 0.36 2.77
C GLY A 54 8.65 0.10 1.76
N LEU A 55 8.98 -0.24 0.52
CA LEU A 55 8.03 -0.69 -0.51
C LEU A 55 7.92 -2.23 -0.54
N PRO A 56 6.85 -2.79 -1.13
CA PRO A 56 6.76 -4.20 -1.46
C PRO A 56 7.95 -4.70 -2.28
N ALA A 57 8.33 -5.97 -2.08
CA ALA A 57 9.41 -6.60 -2.83
C ALA A 57 9.22 -6.47 -4.35
N GLY A 58 10.27 -6.04 -5.05
CA GLY A 58 10.26 -5.84 -6.51
C GLY A 58 9.62 -4.54 -7.00
N GLN A 59 9.01 -3.74 -6.12
CA GLN A 59 8.44 -2.45 -6.52
C GLN A 59 9.54 -1.41 -6.72
N MET A 60 9.50 -0.71 -7.86
CA MET A 60 10.43 0.39 -8.14
C MET A 60 10.26 1.53 -7.13
N GLY A 61 11.38 2.17 -6.77
CA GLY A 61 11.36 3.40 -5.99
C GLY A 61 10.73 4.56 -6.74
N ASN A 62 10.40 5.61 -6.01
CA ASN A 62 9.95 6.90 -6.56
C ASN A 62 10.52 8.06 -5.72
N SER A 63 10.38 9.29 -6.23
CA SER A 63 10.93 10.47 -5.57
C SER A 63 10.41 10.67 -4.15
N GLU A 64 9.12 10.46 -3.89
CA GLU A 64 8.52 10.67 -2.56
C GLU A 64 9.13 9.72 -1.52
N VAL A 65 9.11 8.42 -1.80
CA VAL A 65 9.65 7.39 -0.90
C VAL A 65 11.16 7.55 -0.71
N GLY A 66 11.89 7.85 -1.79
CA GLY A 66 13.34 8.05 -1.76
C GLY A 66 13.75 9.24 -0.87
N HIS A 67 13.10 10.40 -1.06
CA HIS A 67 13.40 11.59 -0.27
C HIS A 67 13.00 11.43 1.20
N MET A 68 11.87 10.77 1.49
CA MET A 68 11.46 10.48 2.86
C MET A 68 12.46 9.57 3.58
N THR A 69 12.90 8.49 2.94
CA THR A 69 13.86 7.52 3.51
C THR A 69 15.22 8.18 3.76
N LEU A 70 15.73 8.94 2.79
CA LEU A 70 17.00 9.68 2.93
C LEU A 70 16.93 10.73 4.06
N GLY A 71 15.85 11.52 4.09
CA GLY A 71 15.66 12.56 5.10
C GLY A 71 15.47 12.01 6.50
N ALA A 72 14.86 10.83 6.64
CA ALA A 72 14.61 10.21 7.93
C ALA A 72 15.79 9.38 8.46
N GLY A 73 16.76 9.02 7.60
CA GLY A 73 17.90 8.18 7.97
C GLY A 73 17.51 6.78 8.43
N ARG A 74 16.32 6.29 8.02
CA ARG A 74 15.77 4.97 8.35
C ARG A 74 14.78 4.54 7.27
N VAL A 75 14.55 3.24 7.16
CA VAL A 75 13.47 2.68 6.33
C VAL A 75 12.13 3.10 6.92
N ILE A 76 11.26 3.67 6.08
CA ILE A 76 9.88 4.01 6.43
C ILE A 76 8.96 3.08 5.65
N ASP A 77 8.40 2.09 6.35
CA ASP A 77 7.38 1.22 5.76
C ASP A 77 6.19 2.06 5.31
N GLN A 78 5.89 1.99 4.01
CA GLN A 78 4.66 2.53 3.46
C GLN A 78 3.46 1.76 4.02
N ASP A 79 2.27 2.37 4.05
CA ASP A 79 1.12 1.77 4.73
C ASP A 79 0.77 0.35 4.25
N LEU A 80 0.85 0.09 2.94
CA LEU A 80 0.67 -1.26 2.39
C LEU A 80 1.65 -2.26 3.01
N THR A 81 2.95 -1.95 2.98
CA THR A 81 4.02 -2.78 3.55
C THR A 81 3.85 -2.97 5.05
N ARG A 82 3.56 -1.88 5.76
CA ARG A 82 3.38 -1.87 7.22
C ARG A 82 2.22 -2.79 7.65
N ILE A 83 1.07 -2.67 6.99
CA ILE A 83 -0.11 -3.48 7.29
C ILE A 83 0.13 -4.94 6.90
N ASN A 84 0.76 -5.22 5.76
CA ASN A 84 1.05 -6.58 5.31
C ASN A 84 2.05 -7.30 6.26
N LYS A 85 3.07 -6.58 6.73
CA LYS A 85 3.99 -7.07 7.78
C LYS A 85 3.22 -7.38 9.07
N ALA A 86 2.36 -6.46 9.52
CA ALA A 86 1.55 -6.67 10.72
C ALA A 86 0.61 -7.88 10.61
N ILE A 87 0.02 -8.14 9.44
CA ILE A 87 -0.79 -9.34 9.19
C ILE A 87 0.08 -10.59 9.25
N THR A 88 1.23 -10.58 8.60
CA THR A 88 2.15 -11.73 8.52
C THR A 88 2.74 -12.09 9.88
N GLN A 89 3.09 -11.08 10.69
CA GLN A 89 3.69 -11.24 12.01
C GLN A 89 2.65 -11.50 13.11
N GLY A 90 1.37 -11.31 12.81
CA GLY A 90 0.27 -11.53 13.75
C GLY A 90 -0.17 -10.28 14.51
N ASP A 91 0.61 -9.19 14.47
CA ASP A 91 0.32 -7.93 15.17
C ASP A 91 -1.01 -7.29 14.75
N PHE A 92 -1.44 -7.47 13.50
CA PHE A 92 -2.75 -7.01 13.02
C PHE A 92 -3.89 -7.59 13.87
N PHE A 93 -3.80 -8.86 14.23
CA PHE A 93 -4.82 -9.56 15.02
C PHE A 93 -4.79 -9.19 16.51
N ASN A 94 -3.74 -8.49 16.96
CA ASN A 94 -3.57 -7.97 18.31
C ASN A 94 -3.76 -6.45 18.39
N ASN A 95 -4.23 -5.80 17.31
CA ASN A 95 -4.45 -4.36 17.31
C ASN A 95 -5.61 -4.00 18.27
N PRO A 96 -5.38 -3.20 19.32
CA PRO A 96 -6.38 -2.96 20.37
C PRO A 96 -7.65 -2.31 19.82
N VAL A 97 -7.55 -1.40 18.86
CA VAL A 97 -8.71 -0.74 18.25
C VAL A 97 -9.60 -1.73 17.50
N LEU A 98 -8.98 -2.63 16.73
CA LEU A 98 -9.71 -3.68 15.99
C LEU A 98 -10.32 -4.70 16.95
N MET A 99 -9.56 -5.15 17.95
CA MET A 99 -10.02 -6.10 18.95
C MET A 99 -11.23 -5.55 19.72
N ASP A 100 -11.11 -4.36 20.29
CA ASP A 100 -12.15 -3.74 21.12
C ASP A 100 -13.44 -3.54 20.33
N SER A 101 -13.32 -3.07 19.08
CA SER A 101 -14.48 -2.85 18.20
C SER A 101 -15.19 -4.17 17.86
N MET A 102 -14.42 -5.21 17.54
CA MET A 102 -14.97 -6.53 17.21
C MET A 102 -15.59 -7.22 18.42
N ASP A 103 -14.96 -7.14 19.60
CA ASP A 103 -15.49 -7.72 20.84
C ASP A 103 -16.82 -7.10 21.25
N GLN A 104 -16.94 -5.77 21.14
CA GLN A 104 -18.18 -5.08 21.43
C GLN A 104 -19.32 -5.53 20.50
N LEU A 105 -19.03 -5.67 19.20
CA LEU A 105 -20.01 -6.17 18.23
C LEU A 105 -20.40 -7.62 18.51
N ALA A 106 -19.43 -8.48 18.83
CA ALA A 106 -19.68 -9.88 19.15
C ALA A 106 -20.55 -10.02 20.41
N ALA A 107 -20.23 -9.28 21.48
CA ALA A 107 -20.99 -9.27 22.73
C ALA A 107 -22.42 -8.74 22.54
N ALA A 108 -22.61 -7.75 21.67
CA ALA A 108 -23.92 -7.20 21.34
C ALA A 108 -24.69 -8.02 20.28
N GLY A 109 -24.11 -9.10 19.76
CA GLY A 109 -24.70 -9.92 18.69
C GLY A 109 -24.95 -9.14 17.40
N LYS A 110 -24.12 -8.14 17.10
CA LYS A 110 -24.23 -7.28 15.91
C LYS A 110 -23.31 -7.79 14.79
N ALA A 111 -23.57 -7.33 13.57
CA ALA A 111 -22.73 -7.61 12.42
C ALA A 111 -21.58 -6.60 12.31
N LEU A 112 -20.46 -7.02 11.74
CA LEU A 112 -19.39 -6.12 11.30
C LEU A 112 -19.60 -5.75 9.84
N HIS A 113 -19.39 -4.47 9.52
CA HIS A 113 -19.37 -3.97 8.16
C HIS A 113 -17.93 -3.56 7.81
N ILE A 114 -17.41 -4.11 6.72
CA ILE A 114 -16.10 -3.77 6.16
C ILE A 114 -16.35 -3.10 4.83
N MET A 115 -15.76 -1.92 4.61
CA MET A 115 -15.90 -1.18 3.36
C MET A 115 -14.52 -0.86 2.83
N GLY A 116 -14.34 -0.96 1.52
CA GLY A 116 -13.04 -0.67 0.91
C GLY A 116 -13.00 -0.96 -0.57
N LEU A 117 -11.97 -0.43 -1.23
CA LEU A 117 -11.65 -0.74 -2.62
C LEU A 117 -11.22 -2.22 -2.69
N LEU A 118 -12.00 -3.03 -3.38
CA LEU A 118 -11.83 -4.48 -3.44
C LEU A 118 -11.07 -4.86 -4.71
N SER A 119 -9.74 -4.82 -4.64
CA SER A 119 -8.84 -5.22 -5.72
C SER A 119 -7.44 -5.58 -5.18
N PRO A 120 -6.59 -6.23 -6.00
CA PRO A 120 -5.16 -6.42 -5.70
C PRO A 120 -4.31 -5.18 -6.08
N GLY A 121 -4.90 -4.00 -6.24
CA GLY A 121 -4.20 -2.82 -6.79
C GLY A 121 -3.11 -2.22 -5.89
N GLY A 122 -3.28 -2.24 -4.57
CA GLY A 122 -2.25 -1.79 -3.61
C GLY A 122 -2.06 -0.27 -3.49
N VAL A 123 -2.77 0.55 -4.27
CA VAL A 123 -2.66 2.02 -4.22
C VAL A 123 -3.47 2.61 -3.08
N HIS A 124 -4.74 2.21 -2.94
CA HIS A 124 -5.64 2.72 -1.89
C HIS A 124 -6.04 1.67 -0.85
N SER A 125 -5.84 0.39 -1.16
CA SER A 125 -6.20 -0.76 -0.32
C SER A 125 -5.58 -2.03 -0.92
N HIS A 126 -5.77 -3.16 -0.24
CA HIS A 126 -5.50 -4.48 -0.79
C HIS A 126 -6.54 -5.49 -0.29
N GLU A 127 -7.07 -6.34 -1.18
CA GLU A 127 -8.11 -7.31 -0.84
C GLU A 127 -7.70 -8.30 0.28
N ASP A 128 -6.42 -8.69 0.32
CA ASP A 128 -5.88 -9.53 1.40
C ASP A 128 -6.03 -8.90 2.80
N GLN A 129 -5.94 -7.58 2.91
CA GLN A 129 -6.12 -6.88 4.19
C GLN A 129 -7.59 -6.93 4.64
N MET A 130 -8.52 -6.85 3.68
CA MET A 130 -9.95 -7.05 3.95
C MET A 130 -10.22 -8.50 4.37
N GLN A 131 -9.61 -9.49 3.71
CA GLN A 131 -9.72 -10.90 4.11
C GLN A 131 -9.15 -11.13 5.52
N ALA A 132 -8.02 -10.51 5.87
CA ALA A 132 -7.46 -10.59 7.22
C ALA A 132 -8.42 -10.02 8.27
N ALA A 133 -9.12 -8.91 7.98
CA ALA A 133 -10.15 -8.36 8.85
C ALA A 133 -11.37 -9.30 8.99
N VAL A 134 -11.82 -9.94 7.90
CA VAL A 134 -12.88 -10.96 7.94
C VAL A 134 -12.47 -12.14 8.82
N LYS A 135 -11.25 -12.66 8.65
CA LYS A 135 -10.69 -13.74 9.46
C LYS A 135 -10.63 -13.37 10.93
N MET A 136 -10.15 -12.17 11.25
CA MET A 136 -10.10 -11.67 12.62
C MET A 136 -11.50 -11.62 13.23
N ALA A 137 -12.48 -11.07 12.51
CA ALA A 137 -13.85 -10.91 13.00
C ALA A 137 -14.47 -12.25 13.41
N PHE A 138 -14.41 -13.26 12.54
CA PHE A 138 -14.92 -14.60 12.87
C PHE A 138 -14.12 -15.27 13.99
N GLY A 139 -12.78 -15.11 14.01
CA GLY A 139 -11.93 -15.59 15.10
C GLY A 139 -12.27 -14.99 16.47
N ARG A 140 -12.83 -13.78 16.50
CA ARG A 140 -13.30 -13.10 17.72
C ARG A 140 -14.77 -13.37 18.06
N GLY A 141 -15.42 -14.30 17.35
CA GLY A 141 -16.76 -14.76 17.69
C GLY A 141 -17.90 -13.92 17.08
N LEU A 142 -17.62 -13.00 16.16
CA LEU A 142 -18.69 -12.41 15.35
C LEU A 142 -19.37 -13.48 14.52
N LYS A 143 -20.70 -13.40 14.41
CA LYS A 143 -21.51 -14.35 13.66
C LYS A 143 -21.79 -13.91 12.23
N THR A 144 -21.63 -12.62 11.92
CA THR A 144 -22.02 -12.06 10.62
C THR A 144 -21.08 -10.93 10.21
N VAL A 145 -20.55 -11.01 9.00
CA VAL A 145 -19.68 -9.99 8.39
C VAL A 145 -20.23 -9.60 7.02
N TYR A 146 -20.39 -8.30 6.80
CA TYR A 146 -20.81 -7.74 5.53
C TYR A 146 -19.68 -6.93 4.89
N VAL A 147 -19.41 -7.19 3.61
CA VAL A 147 -18.45 -6.42 2.83
C VAL A 147 -19.20 -5.49 1.87
N HIS A 148 -18.87 -4.21 1.92
CA HIS A 148 -19.28 -3.21 0.94
C HIS A 148 -18.13 -3.01 -0.04
N ALA A 149 -18.25 -3.63 -1.21
CA ALA A 149 -17.18 -3.70 -2.19
C ALA A 149 -17.16 -2.45 -3.07
N PHE A 150 -16.12 -1.64 -2.93
CA PHE A 150 -15.86 -0.56 -3.88
C PHE A 150 -15.06 -1.10 -5.06
N LEU A 151 -15.59 -1.01 -6.28
CA LEU A 151 -14.94 -1.56 -7.48
C LEU A 151 -13.87 -0.61 -8.01
N ASP A 152 -12.72 -1.17 -8.38
CA ASP A 152 -11.54 -0.40 -8.77
C ASP A 152 -11.53 0.02 -10.25
N GLY A 153 -11.03 -0.84 -11.13
CA GLY A 153 -10.94 -0.58 -12.57
C GLY A 153 -10.05 0.61 -12.98
N ARG A 154 -9.29 1.20 -12.05
CA ARG A 154 -8.36 2.30 -12.30
C ARG A 154 -6.93 1.92 -11.94
N ASP A 155 -6.71 1.32 -10.77
CA ASP A 155 -5.38 0.85 -10.35
C ASP A 155 -5.10 -0.58 -10.87
N VAL A 156 -6.14 -1.23 -11.38
CA VAL A 156 -6.15 -2.54 -12.05
C VAL A 156 -6.92 -2.43 -13.38
N PRO A 157 -6.88 -3.44 -14.28
CA PRO A 157 -7.63 -3.40 -15.54
C PRO A 157 -9.12 -3.07 -15.36
N PRO A 158 -9.75 -2.31 -16.27
CA PRO A 158 -11.10 -1.76 -16.07
C PRO A 158 -12.21 -2.82 -15.92
N LYS A 159 -11.99 -4.05 -16.40
CA LYS A 159 -12.93 -5.18 -16.27
C LYS A 159 -12.25 -6.34 -15.56
N SER A 160 -12.02 -6.20 -14.25
CA SER A 160 -11.29 -7.19 -13.44
C SER A 160 -11.94 -7.52 -12.08
N ALA A 161 -13.08 -6.90 -11.75
CA ALA A 161 -13.71 -7.02 -10.44
C ALA A 161 -14.21 -8.43 -10.08
N GLU A 162 -14.56 -9.24 -11.08
CA GLU A 162 -15.22 -10.54 -10.87
C GLU A 162 -14.40 -11.47 -9.98
N ALA A 163 -13.08 -11.59 -10.22
CA ALA A 163 -12.22 -12.47 -9.45
C ALA A 163 -12.20 -12.08 -7.96
N SER A 164 -12.02 -10.80 -7.65
CA SER A 164 -12.01 -10.27 -6.28
C SER A 164 -13.35 -10.48 -5.56
N LEU A 165 -14.47 -10.27 -6.25
CA LEU A 165 -15.81 -10.48 -5.70
C LEU A 165 -16.06 -11.96 -5.39
N VAL A 166 -15.75 -12.86 -6.33
CA VAL A 166 -15.90 -14.31 -6.14
C VAL A 166 -15.03 -14.80 -4.99
N ASN A 167 -13.75 -14.38 -4.96
CA ASN A 167 -12.81 -14.78 -3.92
C ASN A 167 -13.27 -14.31 -2.54
N MET A 168 -13.70 -13.05 -2.41
CA MET A 168 -14.17 -12.50 -1.13
C MET A 168 -15.44 -13.19 -0.63
N GLN A 169 -16.43 -13.42 -1.51
CA GLN A 169 -17.64 -14.12 -1.12
C GLN A 169 -17.34 -15.54 -0.64
N ALA A 170 -16.54 -16.29 -1.40
CA ALA A 170 -16.10 -17.63 -1.01
C ALA A 170 -15.32 -17.63 0.32
N TYR A 171 -14.49 -16.61 0.55
CA TYR A 171 -13.75 -16.45 1.80
C TYR A 171 -14.67 -16.28 3.02
N ILE A 172 -15.73 -15.46 2.88
CA ILE A 172 -16.73 -15.26 3.94
C ILE A 172 -17.52 -16.55 4.18
N ASP A 173 -18.00 -17.20 3.11
CA ASP A 173 -18.80 -18.43 3.19
C ASP A 173 -18.03 -19.58 3.87
N ASN A 174 -16.72 -19.65 3.65
CA ASN A 174 -15.86 -20.66 4.28
C ASN A 174 -15.64 -20.43 5.78
N LEU A 175 -15.79 -19.20 6.27
CA LEU A 175 -15.49 -18.85 7.66
C LEU A 175 -16.74 -18.64 8.52
N GLY A 176 -17.86 -18.23 7.93
CA GLY A 176 -19.07 -17.94 8.69
C GLY A 176 -20.25 -17.48 7.83
N ARG A 177 -21.03 -16.53 8.35
CA ARG A 177 -22.23 -16.01 7.68
C ARG A 177 -22.02 -14.56 7.25
N GLY A 178 -22.79 -14.14 6.25
CA GLY A 178 -22.76 -12.78 5.71
C GLY A 178 -22.47 -12.81 4.22
N GLY A 179 -21.72 -11.82 3.74
CA GLY A 179 -21.33 -11.75 2.33
C GLY A 179 -21.15 -10.33 1.83
N ILE A 180 -21.11 -10.18 0.52
CA ILE A 180 -21.08 -8.87 -0.14
C ILE A 180 -22.47 -8.24 -0.03
N ALA A 181 -22.57 -7.16 0.76
CA ALA A 181 -23.83 -6.46 1.02
C ALA A 181 -24.15 -5.38 -0.02
N SER A 182 -23.13 -4.70 -0.53
CA SER A 182 -23.28 -3.76 -1.65
C SER A 182 -22.06 -3.77 -2.55
N VAL A 183 -22.27 -3.35 -3.80
CA VAL A 183 -21.23 -3.22 -4.82
C VAL A 183 -21.37 -1.84 -5.44
N VAL A 184 -20.31 -1.02 -5.33
CA VAL A 184 -20.33 0.38 -5.74
C VAL A 184 -19.06 0.71 -6.50
N GLY A 185 -19.13 1.41 -7.63
CA GLY A 185 -17.91 1.87 -8.31
C GLY A 185 -17.15 2.89 -7.47
N ARG A 186 -15.81 2.85 -7.46
CA ARG A 186 -14.96 3.83 -6.74
C ARG A 186 -15.27 5.29 -7.08
N TYR A 187 -15.80 5.54 -8.27
CA TYR A 187 -16.23 6.86 -8.72
C TYR A 187 -17.28 7.50 -7.79
N TYR A 188 -18.14 6.68 -7.18
CA TYR A 188 -19.16 7.11 -6.23
C TYR A 188 -18.64 7.07 -4.79
N ALA A 189 -18.04 5.94 -4.38
CA ALA A 189 -17.65 5.71 -2.98
C ALA A 189 -16.34 6.39 -2.53
N MET A 190 -15.51 6.85 -3.47
CA MET A 190 -14.18 7.41 -3.19
C MET A 190 -13.95 8.74 -3.91
N ASP A 191 -15.00 9.56 -4.04
CA ASP A 191 -14.85 10.93 -4.53
C ASP A 191 -13.96 11.75 -3.58
N ARG A 192 -13.15 12.64 -4.13
CA ARG A 192 -12.25 13.53 -3.39
C ARG A 192 -12.35 14.99 -3.83
N ASP A 193 -13.34 15.30 -4.66
CA ASP A 193 -13.56 16.63 -5.23
C ASP A 193 -14.83 17.28 -4.63
N ASN A 194 -15.31 16.76 -3.49
CA ASN A 194 -16.50 17.22 -2.76
C ASN A 194 -17.80 17.20 -3.58
N ARG A 195 -17.95 16.20 -4.46
CA ARG A 195 -19.16 15.99 -5.27
C ARG A 195 -20.13 15.08 -4.54
N TRP A 196 -20.91 15.67 -3.64
CA TRP A 196 -21.85 14.96 -2.78
C TRP A 196 -22.93 14.18 -3.56
N GLU A 197 -23.27 14.62 -4.77
CA GLU A 197 -24.18 13.90 -5.67
C GLU A 197 -23.63 12.54 -6.13
N ARG A 198 -22.31 12.32 -6.02
CA ARG A 198 -21.66 11.01 -6.25
C ARG A 198 -21.57 10.18 -4.98
N VAL A 199 -21.38 10.83 -3.84
CA VAL A 199 -21.22 10.14 -2.55
C VAL A 199 -22.56 9.61 -2.04
N GLU A 200 -23.64 10.38 -2.21
CA GLU A 200 -24.97 10.01 -1.72
C GLU A 200 -25.48 8.65 -2.24
N PRO A 201 -25.36 8.31 -3.55
CA PRO A 201 -25.72 6.97 -4.03
C PRO A 201 -24.88 5.83 -3.45
N ALA A 202 -23.67 6.10 -2.94
CA ALA A 202 -22.85 5.08 -2.27
C ALA A 202 -23.26 4.88 -0.80
N TYR A 203 -23.86 5.91 -0.18
CA TYR A 203 -24.34 5.89 1.20
C TYR A 203 -25.71 5.21 1.33
N ASN A 204 -26.61 5.46 0.37
CA ASN A 204 -27.98 4.92 0.34
C ASN A 204 -28.03 3.43 -0.03
#